data_AF-A0A0C2IF05-F1
#
_entry.id   AF-A0A0C2IF05-F1
#
_cell.length_a   1.000
_cell.length_b   1.000
_cell.length_c   1.000
_cell.angle_alpha   90.00
_cell.angle_beta   90.00
_cell.angle_gamma   90.00
#
_symmetry.space_group_name_H-M   'P 1'
#
loop_
_entity.id
_entity.type
_entity.pdbx_description
1 polymer ?
#
loop_
_entity_poly.entity_id
_entity_poly.type
_entity_poly.pdbx_seq_one_letter_code
_entity_poly.pdbx_strand_id
1 'polypeptide(L)'
;MDSLDEETVSEYRSDLCMTSIGEFLIICGGDGDESGIDYSDLWCYNTINGAWKQYEIPVLSRDIHVDRRICANENLLYIMSQESREDDFRQIFSLVSFNVANATFNTLYTRPFDSYDDTPPPMVFSLFFSHNGSVYVMGRRASEDDDEDDDFEVIYKFCPVSSTWLLVPQNGTRLNVINKIYCTVHNNQLYVFVHNFLVSNLLREVMIFDFLTMTWTIRATSPKISCTLSFCLYALEWFKVNESFEPGAFQHYWAVINDSFLYNFDGVVNKVGSLNKLERFMVWPPSLYRLSLESVCRLPNARDHIKSLPPSIVDDLKLDDNNSSLDD
;
A
#
# COMPACT_ATOMS: atom_id res chain seq x y z
N MET A 1 10.56 9.18 24.45
CA MET A 1 10.57 8.46 23.16
C MET A 1 11.51 9.28 22.31
N ASP A 2 12.71 8.78 22.08
CA ASP A 2 13.79 9.56 21.48
C ASP A 2 13.37 9.96 20.07
N SER A 3 13.44 11.26 19.76
CA SER A 3 13.28 11.73 18.39
C SER A 3 14.44 11.15 17.59
N LEU A 4 14.16 10.07 16.87
CA LEU A 4 15.09 9.42 15.96
C LEU A 4 15.54 10.47 14.93
N ASP A 5 16.83 10.80 14.95
CA ASP A 5 17.47 11.62 13.91
C ASP A 5 17.16 11.00 12.54
N GLU A 6 17.04 11.86 11.50
CA GLU A 6 16.72 11.50 10.09
C GLU A 6 17.58 10.35 9.51
N GLU A 7 18.66 9.97 10.19
CA GLU A 7 19.64 8.95 9.79
C GLU A 7 19.25 7.50 10.12
N THR A 8 18.12 7.25 10.79
CA THR A 8 17.86 5.95 11.45
C THR A 8 16.94 4.96 10.72
N VAL A 9 16.48 5.27 9.51
CA VAL A 9 15.94 4.22 8.61
C VAL A 9 17.13 3.54 7.91
N SER A 10 18.01 2.91 8.69
CA SER A 10 19.41 2.71 8.31
C SER A 10 19.74 1.39 7.60
N GLU A 11 18.74 0.57 7.25
CA GLU A 11 19.01 -0.65 6.50
C GLU A 11 18.17 -0.68 5.22
N TYR A 12 18.85 -1.05 4.12
CA TYR A 12 18.21 -1.29 2.85
C TYR A 12 17.26 -2.48 2.96
N ARG A 13 16.06 -2.35 2.39
CA ARG A 13 15.04 -3.39 2.43
C ARG A 13 14.40 -3.53 1.06
N SER A 14 14.44 -4.72 0.50
CA SER A 14 13.63 -5.07 -0.68
C SER A 14 12.21 -5.44 -0.25
N ASP A 15 11.28 -5.53 -1.21
CA ASP A 15 9.90 -5.99 -1.00
C ASP A 15 9.10 -5.30 0.11
N LEU A 16 9.37 -4.01 0.34
CA LEU A 16 8.56 -3.17 1.21
C LEU A 16 7.14 -3.01 0.65
N CYS A 17 6.19 -2.77 1.55
CA CYS A 17 4.88 -2.25 1.16
C CYS A 17 4.72 -0.83 1.69
N MET A 18 4.18 0.05 0.84
CA MET A 18 3.92 1.43 1.21
C MET A 18 2.48 1.84 0.86
N THR A 19 1.86 2.59 1.75
CA THR A 19 0.54 3.19 1.54
C THR A 19 0.43 4.49 2.32
N SER A 20 -0.74 5.14 2.26
CA SER A 20 -1.02 6.37 3.00
C SER A 20 -2.39 6.31 3.66
N ILE A 21 -2.49 6.95 4.82
CA ILE A 21 -3.73 7.18 5.57
C ILE A 21 -3.72 8.63 6.04
N GLY A 22 -4.58 9.47 5.44
CA GLY A 22 -4.60 10.90 5.73
C GLY A 22 -3.21 11.53 5.50
N GLU A 23 -2.66 12.15 6.54
CA GLU A 23 -1.34 12.77 6.57
C GLU A 23 -0.17 11.79 6.83
N PHE A 24 -0.46 10.51 7.05
CA PHE A 24 0.55 9.52 7.36
C PHE A 24 0.97 8.73 6.12
N LEU A 25 2.28 8.66 5.91
CA LEU A 25 2.91 7.70 5.02
C LEU A 25 3.26 6.46 5.84
N ILE A 26 2.87 5.28 5.39
CA ILE A 26 3.05 4.05 6.14
C ILE A 26 3.86 3.06 5.32
N ILE A 27 4.93 2.55 5.91
CA ILE A 27 5.83 1.56 5.32
C ILE A 27 5.81 0.32 6.22
N CYS A 28 5.70 -0.86 5.62
CA CYS A 28 5.62 -2.12 6.33
C CYS A 28 6.52 -3.15 5.69
N GLY A 29 7.22 -3.91 6.53
CA GLY A 29 7.91 -5.12 6.11
C GLY A 29 9.30 -4.89 5.51
N GLY A 30 9.60 -5.74 4.54
CA GLY A 30 10.80 -5.75 3.73
C GLY A 30 11.78 -6.86 4.11
N ASP A 31 12.64 -7.24 3.17
CA ASP A 31 13.70 -8.23 3.37
C ASP A 31 15.07 -7.54 3.32
N GLY A 32 15.95 -7.88 4.26
CA GLY A 32 17.34 -7.46 4.23
C GLY A 32 18.12 -8.37 3.28
N ASP A 33 18.36 -7.92 2.04
CA ASP A 33 18.99 -8.70 0.96
C ASP A 33 20.23 -9.52 1.38
N GLU A 34 21.07 -8.98 2.28
CA GLU A 34 22.28 -9.67 2.76
C GLU A 34 22.10 -10.44 4.08
N SER A 35 21.12 -10.06 4.90
CA SER A 35 20.95 -10.60 6.25
C SER A 35 19.94 -11.74 6.31
N GLY A 36 19.03 -11.81 5.33
CA GLY A 36 17.86 -12.70 5.35
C GLY A 36 16.94 -12.43 6.54
N ILE A 37 17.05 -11.24 7.16
CA ILE A 37 16.22 -10.82 8.28
C ILE A 37 14.92 -10.28 7.69
N ASP A 38 13.82 -10.98 8.00
CA ASP A 38 12.47 -10.49 7.72
C ASP A 38 12.12 -9.37 8.71
N TYR A 39 11.85 -8.18 8.17
CA TYR A 39 11.43 -7.03 8.97
C TYR A 39 9.93 -7.10 9.28
N SER A 40 9.60 -7.09 10.56
CA SER A 40 8.21 -7.15 11.07
C SER A 40 7.76 -5.83 11.71
N ASP A 41 8.44 -4.74 11.38
CA ASP A 41 8.11 -3.41 11.86
C ASP A 41 7.17 -2.66 10.90
N LEU A 42 6.42 -1.73 11.49
CA LEU A 42 5.55 -0.81 10.81
C LEU A 42 6.04 0.61 11.08
N TRP A 43 6.47 1.30 10.04
CA TRP A 43 6.91 2.69 10.12
C TRP A 43 5.81 3.63 9.65
N CYS A 44 5.60 4.69 10.41
CA CYS A 44 4.62 5.72 10.13
C CYS A 44 5.32 7.08 10.12
N TYR A 45 5.32 7.75 8.97
CA TYR A 45 5.86 9.10 8.79
C TYR A 45 4.74 10.11 8.69
N ASN A 46 4.71 11.05 9.62
CA ASN A 46 3.75 12.14 9.60
C ASN A 46 4.26 13.26 8.68
N THR A 47 3.55 13.47 7.57
CA THR A 47 3.94 14.44 6.54
C THR A 47 3.80 15.91 6.94
N ILE A 48 3.06 16.20 8.02
CA ILE A 48 2.90 17.56 8.55
C ILE A 48 4.13 17.98 9.34
N ASN A 49 4.52 17.18 10.33
CA ASN A 49 5.60 17.53 11.26
C ASN A 49 6.96 16.88 10.92
N GLY A 50 6.99 15.93 9.98
CA GLY A 50 8.22 15.25 9.58
C GLY A 50 8.71 14.18 10.56
N ALA A 51 7.86 13.73 11.49
CA ALA A 51 8.25 12.74 12.50
C ALA A 51 8.00 11.31 12.01
N TRP A 52 8.98 10.43 12.25
CA TRP A 52 8.83 8.99 12.12
C TRP A 52 8.41 8.35 13.44
N LYS A 53 7.59 7.31 13.36
CA LYS A 53 7.25 6.45 14.49
C LYS A 53 7.20 4.99 14.04
N GLN A 54 7.91 4.15 14.77
CA GLN A 54 7.94 2.71 14.56
C GLN A 54 6.93 2.03 15.49
N TYR A 55 6.27 1.00 14.99
CA TYR A 55 5.37 0.13 15.73
C TYR A 55 5.78 -1.33 15.51
N GLU A 56 5.76 -2.11 16.58
CA GLU A 56 5.94 -3.56 16.49
C GLU A 56 4.60 -4.19 16.10
N ILE A 57 4.58 -4.91 14.98
CA ILE A 57 3.41 -5.67 14.56
C ILE A 57 3.29 -6.87 15.51
N PRO A 58 2.10 -7.19 16.07
CA PRO A 58 1.93 -8.39 16.89
C PRO A 58 2.30 -9.65 16.09
N VAL A 59 3.49 -10.18 16.35
CA VAL A 59 4.04 -11.33 15.61
C VAL A 59 3.41 -12.63 16.11
N LEU A 60 2.82 -13.40 15.20
CA LEU A 60 2.47 -14.80 15.40
C LEU A 60 3.65 -15.67 14.95
N SER A 61 4.58 -15.98 15.87
CA SER A 61 5.77 -16.84 15.69
C SER A 61 6.95 -16.24 14.89
N ARG A 62 8.19 -16.47 15.36
CA ARG A 62 9.45 -15.90 14.82
C ARG A 62 10.16 -16.78 13.78
N ASP A 63 9.67 -18.00 13.54
CA ASP A 63 10.45 -19.01 12.81
C ASP A 63 10.01 -19.19 11.35
N ILE A 64 9.14 -18.32 10.84
CA ILE A 64 8.56 -18.44 9.49
C ILE A 64 8.88 -17.16 8.71
N HIS A 65 9.36 -17.29 7.48
CA HIS A 65 9.51 -16.16 6.55
C HIS A 65 8.13 -15.68 6.11
N VAL A 66 7.80 -14.42 6.36
CA VAL A 66 6.46 -13.87 6.16
C VAL A 66 6.48 -12.70 5.19
N ASP A 67 5.90 -12.87 4.00
CA ASP A 67 5.62 -11.74 3.12
C ASP A 67 4.44 -10.92 3.67
N ARG A 68 4.57 -9.60 3.65
CA ARG A 68 3.56 -8.68 4.16
C ARG A 68 3.03 -7.81 3.03
N ARG A 69 1.70 -7.72 2.95
CA ARG A 69 1.00 -6.77 2.08
C ARG A 69 0.14 -5.85 2.93
N ILE A 70 0.07 -4.57 2.56
CA ILE A 70 -0.76 -3.61 3.27
C ILE A 70 -1.76 -2.93 2.33
N CYS A 71 -2.93 -2.60 2.87
CA CYS A 71 -3.87 -1.69 2.22
C CYS A 71 -4.57 -0.83 3.27
N ALA A 72 -5.02 0.35 2.87
CA ALA A 72 -5.67 1.31 3.74
C ALA A 72 -7.17 1.39 3.46
N ASN A 73 -7.99 1.59 4.49
CA ASN A 73 -9.38 2.05 4.38
C ASN A 73 -9.67 3.03 5.51
N GLU A 74 -9.97 4.28 5.18
CA GLU A 74 -10.17 5.34 6.17
C GLU A 74 -8.98 5.40 7.15
N ASN A 75 -9.21 5.25 8.47
CA ASN A 75 -8.17 5.27 9.51
C ASN A 75 -7.59 3.88 9.82
N LEU A 76 -7.99 2.84 9.09
CA LEU A 76 -7.55 1.47 9.30
C LEU A 76 -6.56 1.06 8.22
N LEU A 77 -5.42 0.56 8.66
CA LEU A 77 -4.47 -0.16 7.84
C LEU A 77 -4.71 -1.66 8.03
N TYR A 78 -4.93 -2.40 6.95
CA TYR A 78 -4.93 -3.85 6.98
C TYR A 78 -3.54 -4.34 6.58
N ILE A 79 -3.00 -5.27 7.36
CA ILE A 79 -1.71 -5.92 7.16
C ILE A 79 -1.98 -7.41 7.01
N MET A 80 -1.75 -7.93 5.82
CA MET A 80 -1.84 -9.35 5.53
C MET A 80 -0.44 -9.95 5.58
N SER A 81 -0.30 -11.03 6.34
CA SER A 81 0.91 -11.84 6.40
C SER A 81 0.68 -13.14 5.65
N GLN A 82 1.66 -13.52 4.84
CA GLN A 82 1.63 -14.71 4.01
C GLN A 82 2.82 -15.60 4.35
N GLU A 83 2.56 -16.90 4.44
CA GLU A 83 3.60 -17.92 4.59
C GLU A 83 3.95 -18.46 3.19
N SER A 84 5.24 -18.47 2.86
CA SER A 84 5.72 -19.13 1.65
C SER A 84 5.61 -20.64 1.81
N ARG A 85 5.11 -21.32 0.78
CA ARG A 85 5.19 -22.78 0.62
C ARG A 85 6.22 -23.14 -0.45
N GLU A 86 6.35 -24.43 -0.72
CA GLU A 86 7.04 -24.94 -1.91
C GLU A 86 6.39 -24.36 -3.18
N ASP A 87 7.19 -24.13 -4.23
CA ASP A 87 6.74 -23.69 -5.57
C ASP A 87 6.10 -22.29 -5.66
N ASP A 88 6.64 -21.29 -4.96
CA ASP A 88 6.23 -19.87 -5.00
C ASP A 88 4.78 -19.58 -4.53
N PHE A 89 4.00 -20.61 -4.20
CA PHE A 89 2.67 -20.45 -3.65
C PHE A 89 2.72 -19.92 -2.23
N ARG A 90 1.83 -18.97 -1.96
CA ARG A 90 1.73 -18.34 -0.66
C ARG A 90 0.38 -18.66 -0.06
N GLN A 91 0.33 -18.78 1.26
CA GLN A 91 -0.94 -18.92 1.96
C GLN A 91 -1.13 -17.80 2.97
N ILE A 92 -2.34 -17.28 3.07
CA ILE A 92 -2.67 -16.27 4.07
C ILE A 92 -2.51 -16.89 5.45
N PHE A 93 -1.56 -16.37 6.21
CA PHE A 93 -1.26 -16.82 7.56
C PHE A 93 -2.01 -16.00 8.60
N SER A 94 -2.00 -14.67 8.47
CA SER A 94 -2.78 -13.79 9.34
C SER A 94 -3.21 -12.51 8.64
N LEU A 95 -4.26 -11.88 9.18
CA LEU A 95 -4.72 -10.56 8.79
C LEU A 95 -4.92 -9.74 10.07
N VAL A 96 -4.21 -8.62 10.15
CA VAL A 96 -4.26 -7.69 11.28
C VAL A 96 -4.77 -6.35 10.78
N SER A 97 -5.60 -5.67 11.55
CA SER A 97 -5.87 -4.25 11.35
C SER A 97 -5.08 -3.41 12.35
N PHE A 98 -4.54 -2.29 11.89
CA PHE A 98 -3.92 -1.26 12.70
C PHE A 98 -4.71 0.04 12.54
N ASN A 99 -5.21 0.58 13.65
CA ASN A 99 -5.89 1.86 13.67
C ASN A 99 -4.87 2.97 13.92
N VAL A 100 -4.65 3.79 12.90
CA VAL A 100 -3.61 4.85 12.92
C VAL A 100 -3.94 5.93 13.95
N ALA A 101 -5.23 6.19 14.22
CA ALA A 101 -5.65 7.28 15.09
C ALA A 101 -5.35 7.03 16.58
N ASN A 102 -5.31 5.76 17.01
CA ASN A 102 -5.04 5.39 18.40
C ASN A 102 -3.86 4.42 18.55
N ALA A 103 -3.16 4.12 17.45
CA ALA A 103 -2.06 3.18 17.39
C ALA A 103 -2.37 1.79 17.98
N THR A 104 -3.55 1.25 17.71
CA THR A 104 -3.96 -0.08 18.20
C THR A 104 -4.00 -1.12 17.10
N PHE A 105 -3.54 -2.33 17.42
CA PHE A 105 -3.64 -3.50 16.55
C PHE A 105 -4.80 -4.39 16.99
N ASN A 106 -5.52 -4.97 16.01
CA ASN A 106 -6.49 -6.03 16.21
C ASN A 106 -6.25 -7.15 15.22
N THR A 107 -6.12 -8.38 15.70
CA THR A 107 -6.05 -9.58 14.85
C THR A 107 -7.45 -9.90 14.35
N LEU A 108 -7.63 -9.89 13.03
CA LEU A 108 -8.92 -10.14 12.38
C LEU A 108 -9.05 -11.61 11.95
N TYR A 109 -7.94 -12.21 11.54
CA TYR A 109 -7.88 -13.59 11.09
C TYR A 109 -6.51 -14.19 11.37
N THR A 110 -6.51 -15.46 11.75
CA THR A 110 -5.31 -16.30 11.88
C THR A 110 -5.68 -17.65 11.31
N ARG A 111 -4.82 -18.18 10.43
CA ARG A 111 -5.06 -19.50 9.84
C ARG A 111 -5.08 -20.54 10.96
N PRO A 112 -6.18 -21.30 11.12
CA PRO A 112 -6.18 -22.46 12.02
C PRO A 112 -5.19 -23.52 11.50
N PHE A 113 -4.50 -24.20 12.41
CA PHE A 113 -3.48 -25.19 12.04
C PHE A 113 -4.03 -26.37 11.24
N ASP A 114 -5.31 -26.74 11.46
CA ASP A 114 -5.86 -28.03 11.01
C ASP A 114 -7.10 -27.94 10.09
N SER A 115 -7.56 -26.75 9.68
CA SER A 115 -8.80 -26.65 8.88
C SER A 115 -8.57 -26.12 7.47
N TYR A 116 -9.10 -26.85 6.49
CA TYR A 116 -9.01 -26.50 5.07
C TYR A 116 -10.23 -25.76 4.52
N ASP A 117 -11.37 -25.78 5.23
CA ASP A 117 -12.67 -25.54 4.57
C ASP A 117 -13.06 -24.07 4.34
N ASP A 118 -12.51 -23.11 5.09
CA ASP A 118 -12.97 -21.70 5.05
C ASP A 118 -11.88 -20.67 4.70
N THR A 119 -10.74 -21.14 4.18
CA THR A 119 -9.59 -20.27 3.90
C THR A 119 -9.30 -20.23 2.40
N PRO A 120 -8.86 -19.09 1.84
CA PRO A 120 -8.35 -19.09 0.48
C PRO A 120 -7.27 -20.17 0.37
N PRO A 121 -7.31 -21.00 -0.70
CA PRO A 121 -6.29 -21.99 -0.93
C PRO A 121 -4.93 -21.30 -1.12
N PRO A 122 -3.82 -22.03 -1.03
CA PRO A 122 -2.52 -21.52 -1.47
C PRO A 122 -2.65 -20.88 -2.86
N MET A 123 -2.12 -19.67 -3.01
CA MET A 123 -2.24 -18.87 -4.22
C MET A 123 -1.04 -17.94 -4.39
N VAL A 124 -0.73 -17.63 -5.64
CA VAL A 124 0.23 -16.57 -5.98
C VAL A 124 -0.55 -15.26 -5.95
N PHE A 125 -0.33 -14.45 -4.92
CA PHE A 125 -1.06 -13.20 -4.73
C PHE A 125 -0.60 -12.12 -5.68
N SER A 126 -1.56 -11.57 -6.43
CA SER A 126 -1.35 -10.52 -7.40
C SER A 126 -1.79 -9.15 -6.85
N LEU A 127 -2.90 -9.07 -6.08
CA LEU A 127 -3.35 -7.84 -5.40
C LEU A 127 -3.79 -8.05 -3.95
N PHE A 128 -3.65 -6.98 -3.16
CA PHE A 128 -4.26 -6.82 -1.85
C PHE A 128 -4.81 -5.40 -1.73
N PHE A 129 -6.12 -5.26 -1.52
CA PHE A 129 -6.77 -3.95 -1.47
C PHE A 129 -8.01 -3.96 -0.57
N SER A 130 -8.52 -2.78 -0.24
CA SER A 130 -9.74 -2.62 0.55
C SER A 130 -10.85 -1.99 -0.31
N HIS A 131 -12.10 -2.32 -0.01
CA HIS A 131 -13.26 -1.66 -0.60
C HIS A 131 -14.50 -1.84 0.29
N ASN A 132 -15.20 -0.74 0.59
CA ASN A 132 -16.42 -0.72 1.40
C ASN A 132 -16.28 -1.50 2.73
N GLY A 133 -15.20 -1.21 3.48
CA GLY A 133 -14.94 -1.84 4.78
C GLY A 133 -14.56 -3.32 4.73
N SER A 134 -14.42 -3.91 3.54
CA SER A 134 -13.95 -5.28 3.34
C SER A 134 -12.55 -5.28 2.75
N VAL A 135 -11.84 -6.39 2.94
CA VAL A 135 -10.51 -6.60 2.39
C VAL A 135 -10.61 -7.62 1.26
N TYR A 136 -9.85 -7.43 0.20
CA TYR A 136 -9.85 -8.29 -0.96
C TYR A 136 -8.43 -8.73 -1.26
N VAL A 137 -8.30 -10.01 -1.62
CA VAL A 137 -7.09 -10.58 -2.19
C VAL A 137 -7.42 -11.09 -3.58
N MET A 138 -6.48 -10.93 -4.49
CA MET A 138 -6.58 -11.45 -5.83
C MET A 138 -5.31 -12.20 -6.17
N GLY A 139 -5.42 -13.36 -6.81
CA GLY A 139 -4.27 -14.17 -7.17
C GLY A 139 -4.67 -15.43 -7.94
N ARG A 140 -3.65 -16.16 -8.40
CA ARG A 140 -3.81 -17.46 -9.07
C ARG A 140 -3.76 -18.58 -8.06
N ARG A 141 -4.70 -19.53 -8.12
CA ARG A 141 -4.69 -20.71 -7.24
C ARG A 141 -3.53 -21.63 -7.58
N ALA A 142 -3.00 -22.32 -6.59
CA ALA A 142 -2.24 -23.54 -6.84
C ALA A 142 -3.20 -24.60 -7.40
N SER A 143 -3.02 -25.03 -8.64
CA SER A 143 -3.62 -26.26 -9.14
C SER A 143 -2.73 -27.42 -8.69
N GLU A 144 -3.33 -28.45 -8.09
CA GLU A 144 -2.61 -29.71 -7.81
C GLU A 144 -2.40 -30.52 -9.09
N ASP A 145 -3.25 -30.28 -10.09
CA ASP A 145 -3.18 -30.91 -11.40
C ASP A 145 -2.48 -29.95 -12.38
N ASP A 146 -1.54 -30.47 -13.17
CA ASP A 146 -0.80 -29.77 -14.25
C ASP A 146 -1.71 -29.34 -15.43
N ASP A 147 -3.02 -29.26 -15.23
CA ASP A 147 -3.99 -28.84 -16.22
C ASP A 147 -3.89 -27.31 -16.40
N GLU A 148 -3.10 -26.88 -17.39
CA GLU A 148 -2.84 -25.47 -17.77
C GLU A 148 -4.11 -24.61 -18.00
N ASP A 149 -5.31 -25.23 -18.04
CA ASP A 149 -6.57 -24.58 -18.36
C ASP A 149 -7.19 -23.77 -17.19
N ASP A 150 -6.73 -23.95 -15.95
CA ASP A 150 -7.32 -23.33 -14.74
C ASP A 150 -6.52 -22.15 -14.14
N ASP A 151 -5.58 -21.60 -14.90
CA ASP A 151 -4.66 -20.52 -14.52
C ASP A 151 -5.31 -19.11 -14.47
N PHE A 152 -6.56 -18.99 -14.03
CA PHE A 152 -7.24 -17.71 -13.92
C PHE A 152 -7.11 -17.07 -12.55
N GLU A 153 -7.09 -15.74 -12.56
CA GLU A 153 -7.07 -14.92 -11.34
C GLU A 153 -8.43 -14.98 -10.63
N VAL A 154 -8.41 -15.35 -9.34
CA VAL A 154 -9.59 -15.37 -8.47
C VAL A 154 -9.53 -14.26 -7.44
N ILE A 155 -10.68 -13.73 -7.04
CA ILE A 155 -10.82 -12.72 -5.99
C ILE A 155 -11.48 -13.36 -4.76
N TYR A 156 -10.84 -13.26 -3.60
CA TYR A 156 -11.47 -13.53 -2.32
C TYR A 156 -11.71 -12.24 -1.55
N LYS A 157 -12.83 -12.19 -0.83
CA LYS A 157 -13.24 -11.09 0.04
C LYS A 157 -13.23 -11.56 1.49
N PHE A 158 -12.50 -10.87 2.33
CA PHE A 158 -12.62 -10.99 3.77
C PHE A 158 -13.59 -9.94 4.32
N CYS A 159 -14.54 -10.38 5.14
CA CYS A 159 -15.44 -9.49 5.87
C CYS A 159 -14.99 -9.38 7.33
N PRO A 160 -14.46 -8.23 7.79
CA PRO A 160 -14.00 -8.06 9.17
C PRO A 160 -15.09 -8.27 10.23
N VAL A 161 -16.37 -8.07 9.88
CA VAL A 161 -17.50 -8.22 10.81
C VAL A 161 -17.79 -9.69 11.11
N SER A 162 -17.73 -10.56 10.10
CA SER A 162 -17.97 -12.00 10.28
C SER A 162 -16.69 -12.81 10.45
N SER A 163 -15.53 -12.20 10.21
CA SER A 163 -14.22 -12.87 10.15
C SER A 163 -14.17 -14.04 9.17
N THR A 164 -14.87 -13.94 8.03
CA THR A 164 -14.94 -15.00 7.01
C THR A 164 -14.39 -14.54 5.68
N TRP A 165 -13.73 -15.46 4.97
CA TRP A 165 -13.38 -15.32 3.56
C TRP A 165 -14.52 -15.84 2.67
N LEU A 166 -14.75 -15.16 1.55
CA LEU A 166 -15.75 -15.55 0.55
C LEU A 166 -15.15 -15.39 -0.85
N LEU A 167 -15.34 -16.39 -1.71
CA LEU A 167 -15.02 -16.27 -3.13
C LEU A 167 -15.95 -15.26 -3.79
N VAL A 168 -15.39 -14.27 -4.48
CA VAL A 168 -16.16 -13.26 -5.20
C VAL A 168 -16.49 -13.81 -6.59
N PRO A 169 -17.78 -13.83 -6.99
CA PRO A 169 -18.15 -14.18 -8.36
C PRO A 169 -17.45 -13.27 -9.37
N GLN A 170 -17.02 -13.82 -10.51
CA GLN A 170 -16.38 -13.06 -11.57
C GLN A 170 -17.02 -13.42 -12.91
N ASN A 171 -17.73 -12.47 -13.50
CA ASN A 171 -18.34 -12.56 -14.82
C ASN A 171 -17.48 -11.82 -15.85
N GLY A 172 -17.73 -12.09 -17.14
CA GLY A 172 -17.08 -11.37 -18.25
C GLY A 172 -15.74 -11.98 -18.67
N THR A 173 -14.83 -11.14 -19.15
CA THR A 173 -13.53 -11.60 -19.66
C THR A 173 -12.66 -12.15 -18.53
N ARG A 174 -12.20 -13.40 -18.67
CA ARG A 174 -11.27 -14.00 -17.72
C ARG A 174 -9.93 -13.28 -17.78
N LEU A 175 -9.39 -12.98 -16.61
CA LEU A 175 -8.10 -12.35 -16.49
C LEU A 175 -7.01 -13.43 -16.49
N ASN A 176 -6.17 -13.43 -17.52
CA ASN A 176 -4.92 -14.18 -17.53
C ASN A 176 -3.77 -13.19 -17.42
N VAL A 177 -3.24 -13.02 -16.21
CA VAL A 177 -2.11 -12.15 -15.94
C VAL A 177 -0.97 -12.98 -15.37
N ILE A 178 0.20 -12.81 -15.97
CA ILE A 178 1.44 -13.53 -15.62
C ILE A 178 2.42 -12.59 -14.90
N ASN A 179 2.12 -11.29 -14.84
CA ASN A 179 3.10 -10.26 -14.47
C ASN A 179 2.60 -9.36 -13.34
N LYS A 180 3.52 -8.51 -12.86
CA LYS A 180 3.23 -7.45 -11.89
C LYS A 180 2.06 -6.57 -12.36
N ILE A 181 1.11 -6.38 -11.47
CA ILE A 181 -0.07 -5.55 -11.69
C ILE A 181 -0.08 -4.36 -10.75
N TYR A 182 -0.60 -3.25 -11.28
CA TYR A 182 -0.89 -2.05 -10.51
C TYR A 182 -2.39 -1.86 -10.51
N CYS A 183 -2.96 -1.44 -9.39
CA CYS A 183 -4.40 -1.25 -9.31
C CYS A 183 -4.78 -0.02 -8.48
N THR A 184 -6.03 0.40 -8.66
CA THR A 184 -6.69 1.36 -7.78
C THR A 184 -8.19 1.09 -7.77
N VAL A 185 -8.83 1.36 -6.64
CA VAL A 185 -10.28 1.26 -6.49
C VAL A 185 -10.88 2.65 -6.50
N HIS A 186 -11.84 2.90 -7.39
CA HIS A 186 -12.53 4.17 -7.51
C HIS A 186 -13.97 3.96 -7.97
N ASN A 187 -14.94 4.64 -7.36
CA ASN A 187 -16.36 4.58 -7.72
C ASN A 187 -16.92 3.15 -7.88
N ASN A 188 -16.65 2.26 -6.90
CA ASN A 188 -17.05 0.84 -6.94
C ASN A 188 -16.50 0.06 -8.15
N GLN A 189 -15.34 0.48 -8.66
CA GLN A 189 -14.64 -0.20 -9.73
C GLN A 189 -13.17 -0.37 -9.37
N LEU A 190 -12.63 -1.58 -9.58
CA LEU A 190 -11.20 -1.86 -9.49
C LEU A 190 -10.61 -1.73 -10.89
N TYR A 191 -9.68 -0.78 -11.04
CA TYR A 191 -8.93 -0.57 -12.27
C TYR A 191 -7.59 -1.28 -12.14
N VAL A 192 -7.30 -2.21 -13.05
CA VAL A 192 -6.06 -2.99 -13.09
C VAL A 192 -5.29 -2.62 -14.36
N PHE A 193 -4.04 -2.21 -14.15
CA PHE A 193 -3.07 -1.90 -15.19
C PHE A 193 -2.07 -3.05 -15.25
N VAL A 194 -2.17 -3.83 -16.32
CA VAL A 194 -1.30 -4.98 -16.53
C VAL A 194 0.00 -4.52 -17.17
N HIS A 195 1.12 -4.84 -16.53
CA HIS A 195 2.43 -4.59 -17.09
C HIS A 195 2.93 -5.85 -17.80
N ASN A 196 2.99 -5.84 -19.13
CA ASN A 196 3.51 -6.96 -19.91
C ASN A 196 4.86 -6.59 -20.55
N PHE A 197 5.96 -7.03 -19.94
CA PHE A 197 7.32 -6.73 -20.39
C PHE A 197 7.62 -7.17 -21.84
N LEU A 198 6.88 -8.16 -22.37
CA LEU A 198 7.13 -8.72 -23.69
C LEU A 198 6.44 -7.94 -24.82
N VAL A 199 5.47 -7.09 -24.50
CA VAL A 199 4.66 -6.40 -25.50
C VAL A 199 4.92 -4.90 -25.42
N SER A 200 5.42 -4.32 -26.51
CA SER A 200 5.71 -2.88 -26.65
C SER A 200 4.48 -1.94 -26.53
N ASN A 201 3.31 -2.50 -26.20
CA ASN A 201 2.03 -1.82 -26.10
C ASN A 201 1.55 -1.71 -24.64
N LEU A 202 2.48 -1.48 -23.72
CA LEU A 202 2.20 -1.24 -22.31
C LEU A 202 1.11 -0.16 -22.13
N LEU A 203 0.17 -0.42 -21.22
CA LEU A 203 -0.87 0.51 -20.78
C LEU A 203 -1.97 0.87 -21.81
N ARG A 204 -2.04 0.22 -22.98
CA ARG A 204 -3.12 0.45 -23.98
C ARG A 204 -4.49 0.02 -23.52
N GLU A 205 -4.56 -0.84 -22.53
CA GLU A 205 -5.81 -1.38 -22.02
C GLU A 205 -5.80 -1.26 -20.49
N VAL A 206 -6.96 -0.94 -19.95
CA VAL A 206 -7.23 -1.03 -18.52
C VAL A 206 -8.33 -2.04 -18.32
N MET A 207 -8.12 -2.93 -17.36
CA MET A 207 -9.09 -3.93 -16.97
C MET A 207 -9.88 -3.39 -15.79
N ILE A 208 -11.20 -3.48 -15.87
CA ILE A 208 -12.09 -2.86 -14.89
C ILE A 208 -13.00 -3.95 -14.35
N PHE A 209 -12.88 -4.22 -13.05
CA PHE A 209 -13.83 -5.06 -12.32
C PHE A 209 -14.85 -4.17 -11.61
N ASP A 210 -16.10 -4.33 -11.99
CA ASP A 210 -17.21 -3.58 -11.39
C ASP A 210 -17.79 -4.37 -10.21
N PHE A 211 -17.69 -3.83 -8.99
CA PHE A 211 -18.13 -4.51 -7.76
C PHE A 211 -19.65 -4.64 -7.65
N LEU A 212 -20.44 -3.90 -8.43
CA LEU A 212 -21.90 -3.98 -8.39
C LEU A 212 -22.40 -5.14 -9.26
N THR A 213 -21.79 -5.31 -10.43
CA THR A 213 -22.16 -6.34 -11.41
C THR A 213 -21.27 -7.57 -11.35
N MET A 214 -20.20 -7.53 -10.55
CA MET A 214 -19.19 -8.57 -10.44
C MET A 214 -18.61 -8.97 -11.80
N THR A 215 -18.41 -7.99 -12.68
CA THR A 215 -18.07 -8.22 -14.10
C THR A 215 -16.77 -7.53 -14.46
N TRP A 216 -15.89 -8.27 -15.15
CA TRP A 216 -14.70 -7.75 -15.80
C TRP A 216 -15.01 -7.17 -17.18
N THR A 217 -14.49 -5.99 -17.44
CA THR A 217 -14.49 -5.35 -18.75
C THR A 217 -13.10 -4.86 -19.11
N ILE A 218 -12.81 -4.80 -20.41
CA ILE A 218 -11.56 -4.23 -20.93
C ILE A 218 -11.90 -2.93 -21.64
N ARG A 219 -11.16 -1.86 -21.34
CA ARG A 219 -11.28 -0.59 -22.05
C ARG A 219 -9.95 -0.19 -22.64
N ALA A 220 -9.98 0.24 -23.89
CA ALA A 220 -8.82 0.86 -24.52
C ALA A 220 -8.52 2.20 -23.84
N THR A 221 -7.25 2.51 -23.68
CA THR A 221 -6.72 3.81 -23.29
C THR A 221 -5.97 4.42 -24.48
N SER A 222 -5.74 5.72 -24.45
CA SER A 222 -4.88 6.42 -25.41
C SER A 222 -3.52 6.70 -24.75
N PRO A 223 -2.55 5.77 -24.79
CA PRO A 223 -1.26 6.02 -24.16
C PRO A 223 -0.52 7.14 -24.86
N LYS A 224 0.08 8.03 -24.07
CA LYS A 224 1.12 8.94 -24.53
C LYS A 224 2.46 8.30 -24.21
N ILE A 225 3.37 8.25 -25.17
CA ILE A 225 4.71 7.67 -24.98
C ILE A 225 5.50 8.61 -24.06
N SER A 226 5.59 8.30 -22.76
CA SER A 226 6.43 9.03 -21.81
C SER A 226 6.85 8.14 -20.64
N CYS A 227 7.98 8.48 -20.01
CA CYS A 227 8.60 7.68 -18.94
C CYS A 227 7.89 7.81 -17.58
N THR A 228 7.15 8.90 -17.36
CA THR A 228 6.31 9.08 -16.16
C THR A 228 4.93 9.52 -16.57
N LEU A 229 3.93 8.70 -16.27
CA LEU A 229 2.54 8.95 -16.62
C LEU A 229 1.68 8.95 -15.36
N SER A 230 0.80 9.94 -15.26
CA SER A 230 -0.32 9.97 -14.33
C SER A 230 -1.59 9.59 -15.09
N PHE A 231 -2.46 8.77 -14.50
CA PHE A 231 -3.70 8.33 -15.13
C PHE A 231 -4.90 9.06 -14.53
N CYS A 232 -5.67 9.76 -15.37
CA CYS A 232 -6.93 10.35 -14.95
C CYS A 232 -8.06 9.33 -15.10
N LEU A 233 -8.58 8.82 -13.99
CA LEU A 233 -9.67 7.83 -14.00
C LEU A 233 -10.96 8.33 -14.65
N TYR A 234 -11.25 9.64 -14.58
CA TYR A 234 -12.44 10.23 -15.20
C TYR A 234 -12.37 10.27 -16.72
N ALA A 235 -11.20 10.60 -17.27
CA ALA A 235 -11.00 10.70 -18.72
C ALA A 235 -10.51 9.38 -19.35
N LEU A 236 -9.99 8.46 -18.52
CA LEU A 236 -9.22 7.29 -18.95
C LEU A 236 -8.01 7.66 -19.84
N GLU A 237 -7.42 8.82 -19.55
CA GLU A 237 -6.30 9.39 -20.29
C GLU A 237 -5.03 9.47 -19.44
N TRP A 238 -3.89 9.26 -20.11
CA TRP A 238 -2.57 9.42 -19.52
C TRP A 238 -2.04 10.85 -19.71
N PHE A 239 -1.46 11.41 -18.66
CA PHE A 239 -0.81 12.71 -18.64
C PHE A 239 0.65 12.55 -18.26
N LYS A 240 1.54 13.29 -18.94
CA LYS A 240 2.95 13.31 -18.58
C LYS A 240 3.12 14.12 -17.30
N VAL A 241 3.82 13.55 -16.32
CA VAL A 241 4.30 14.31 -15.16
C VAL A 241 5.60 15.00 -15.56
N ASN A 242 5.72 16.31 -15.30
CA ASN A 242 6.87 17.10 -15.74
C ASN A 242 8.14 16.89 -14.91
N GLU A 243 8.09 16.04 -13.89
CA GLU A 243 9.21 15.71 -13.03
C GLU A 243 10.15 14.71 -13.71
N SER A 244 11.46 14.98 -13.61
CA SER A 244 12.50 14.08 -14.10
C SER A 244 13.01 13.20 -12.96
N PHE A 245 12.88 11.89 -13.11
CA PHE A 245 13.51 10.91 -12.22
C PHE A 245 14.90 10.56 -12.72
N GLU A 246 15.76 10.11 -11.80
CA GLU A 246 17.05 9.56 -12.21
C GLU A 246 16.83 8.32 -13.09
N PRO A 247 17.40 8.30 -14.31
CA PRO A 247 17.20 7.19 -15.22
C PRO A 247 17.81 5.91 -14.67
N GLY A 248 17.05 4.81 -14.76
CA GLY A 248 17.51 3.48 -14.36
C GLY A 248 17.24 3.12 -12.90
N ALA A 249 16.45 3.93 -12.19
CA ALA A 249 15.94 3.59 -10.88
C ALA A 249 14.66 2.75 -11.01
N PHE A 250 14.56 1.66 -10.24
CA PHE A 250 13.42 0.73 -10.25
C PHE A 250 13.03 0.31 -8.83
N GLN A 251 11.90 -0.39 -8.69
CA GLN A 251 11.34 -0.83 -7.38
C GLN A 251 11.02 0.31 -6.40
N HIS A 252 10.79 1.51 -6.92
CA HIS A 252 10.24 2.62 -6.15
C HIS A 252 8.88 2.29 -5.54
N TYR A 253 8.71 2.67 -4.28
CA TYR A 253 7.42 2.64 -3.60
C TYR A 253 6.79 4.01 -3.71
N TRP A 254 5.51 4.03 -4.08
CA TRP A 254 4.76 5.26 -4.28
C TRP A 254 3.52 5.30 -3.40
N ALA A 255 3.25 6.47 -2.83
CA ALA A 255 1.98 6.73 -2.16
C ALA A 255 1.54 8.16 -2.44
N VAL A 256 0.25 8.33 -2.69
CA VAL A 256 -0.36 9.65 -2.85
C VAL A 256 -0.91 10.10 -1.51
N ILE A 257 -0.60 11.32 -1.10
CA ILE A 257 -1.06 11.92 0.15
C ILE A 257 -1.88 13.17 -0.18
N ASN A 258 -3.11 13.20 0.35
CA ASN A 258 -4.07 14.29 0.19
C ASN A 258 -4.29 14.73 -1.28
N ASP A 259 -4.27 13.77 -2.21
CA ASP A 259 -4.44 13.97 -3.66
C ASP A 259 -3.46 14.97 -4.32
N SER A 260 -2.48 15.48 -3.57
CA SER A 260 -1.64 16.61 -3.98
C SER A 260 -0.17 16.26 -4.06
N PHE A 261 0.28 15.34 -3.20
CA PHE A 261 1.68 14.96 -3.11
C PHE A 261 1.85 13.49 -3.44
N LEU A 262 2.83 13.20 -4.28
CA LEU A 262 3.32 11.86 -4.54
C LEU A 262 4.62 11.69 -3.78
N TYR A 263 4.61 10.78 -2.82
CA TYR A 263 5.80 10.39 -2.08
C TYR A 263 6.42 9.18 -2.76
N ASN A 264 7.73 9.27 -2.99
CA ASN A 264 8.58 8.18 -3.44
C ASN A 264 9.46 7.77 -2.27
N PHE A 265 9.44 6.51 -1.91
CA PHE A 265 10.38 5.96 -0.95
C PHE A 265 11.19 4.87 -1.63
N ASP A 266 12.50 4.94 -1.40
CA ASP A 266 13.48 3.99 -1.90
C ASP A 266 13.59 3.94 -3.43
N GLY A 267 14.50 3.09 -3.92
CA GLY A 267 14.73 2.80 -5.32
C GLY A 267 16.10 2.19 -5.52
N VAL A 268 16.17 1.11 -6.30
CA VAL A 268 17.45 0.51 -6.69
C VAL A 268 17.99 1.31 -7.87
N VAL A 269 19.07 2.07 -7.64
CA VAL A 269 19.83 2.71 -8.70
C VAL A 269 21.00 1.79 -9.05
N ASN A 270 21.10 1.39 -10.32
CA ASN A 270 21.98 0.33 -10.87
C ASN A 270 23.47 0.31 -10.44
N LYS A 271 24.00 1.24 -9.65
CA LYS A 271 25.43 1.31 -9.28
C LYS A 271 25.77 1.88 -7.89
N VAL A 272 24.82 2.42 -7.12
CA VAL A 272 25.15 3.22 -5.92
C VAL A 272 24.21 2.89 -4.76
N GLY A 273 24.14 1.61 -4.38
CA GLY A 273 23.31 1.16 -3.26
C GLY A 273 21.84 1.57 -3.40
N SER A 274 21.08 1.37 -2.33
CA SER A 274 19.74 1.94 -2.22
C SER A 274 19.82 3.38 -1.74
N LEU A 275 18.87 4.18 -2.19
CA LEU A 275 18.65 5.51 -1.67
C LEU A 275 17.50 5.37 -0.68
N ASN A 276 17.77 5.13 0.61
CA ASN A 276 16.78 5.22 1.70
C ASN A 276 16.29 6.67 1.87
N LYS A 277 15.85 7.27 0.77
CA LYS A 277 15.56 8.68 0.56
C LYS A 277 14.08 8.79 0.31
N LEU A 278 13.42 9.56 1.17
CA LEU A 278 12.04 9.95 0.96
C LEU A 278 12.01 11.20 0.09
N GLU A 279 11.48 11.08 -1.12
CA GLU A 279 11.27 12.19 -2.02
C GLU A 279 9.79 12.56 -2.10
N ARG A 280 9.51 13.85 -2.27
CA ARG A 280 8.15 14.39 -2.35
C ARG A 280 7.99 15.20 -3.63
N PHE A 281 7.04 14.79 -4.45
CA PHE A 281 6.67 15.45 -5.70
C PHE A 281 5.28 16.08 -5.58
N MET A 282 5.11 17.27 -6.14
CA MET A 282 3.79 17.91 -6.21
C MET A 282 3.07 17.44 -7.47
N VAL A 283 1.97 16.71 -7.32
CA VAL A 283 1.12 16.26 -8.44
C VAL A 283 0.06 17.31 -8.75
N TRP A 284 -0.51 17.89 -7.70
CA TRP A 284 -1.47 18.98 -7.76
C TRP A 284 -1.11 20.06 -6.75
N PRO A 285 -1.32 21.36 -7.06
CA PRO A 285 -1.13 22.42 -6.09
C PRO A 285 -1.99 22.15 -4.85
N PRO A 286 -1.39 22.06 -3.65
CA PRO A 286 -2.15 21.88 -2.42
C PRO A 286 -3.04 23.11 -2.17
N SER A 287 -4.11 22.93 -1.41
CA SER A 287 -4.92 24.05 -0.98
C SER A 287 -4.09 25.04 -0.13
N LEU A 288 -4.42 26.33 -0.21
CA LEU A 288 -3.81 27.35 0.64
C LEU A 288 -3.97 27.00 2.14
N TYR A 289 -5.11 26.39 2.49
CA TYR A 289 -5.37 25.89 3.84
C TYR A 289 -4.29 24.90 4.28
N ARG A 290 -4.00 23.88 3.47
CA ARG A 290 -2.96 22.89 3.78
C ARG A 290 -1.56 23.49 3.91
N LEU A 291 -1.19 24.39 2.99
CA LEU A 291 0.10 25.09 3.06
C LEU A 291 0.23 25.92 4.35
N SER A 292 -0.87 26.51 4.80
CA SER A 292 -0.93 27.26 6.06
C SER A 292 -0.72 26.33 7.26
N LEU A 293 -1.38 25.16 7.29
CA LEU A 293 -1.21 24.15 8.35
C LEU A 293 0.24 23.66 8.43
N GLU A 294 0.83 23.26 7.28
CA GLU A 294 2.23 22.82 7.22
C GLU A 294 3.19 23.90 7.72
N SER A 295 2.92 25.16 7.36
CA SER A 295 3.74 26.30 7.78
C SER A 295 3.65 26.52 9.29
N VAL A 296 2.45 26.50 9.89
CA VAL A 296 2.26 26.67 11.34
C VAL A 296 2.95 25.55 12.12
N CYS A 297 2.83 24.30 11.68
CA CYS A 297 3.46 23.16 12.36
C CYS A 297 4.99 23.19 12.33
N ARG A 298 5.59 23.91 11.38
CA ARG A 298 7.05 24.04 11.25
C ARG A 298 7.61 25.29 11.93
N LEU A 299 6.76 26.16 12.49
CA LEU A 299 7.23 27.36 13.19
C LEU A 299 7.91 26.97 14.52
N PRO A 300 8.96 27.70 14.93
CA PRO A 300 9.42 27.68 16.31
C PRO A 300 8.25 28.02 17.24
N ASN A 301 8.12 27.32 18.36
CA ASN A 301 7.01 27.49 19.31
C ASN A 301 5.63 27.23 18.68
N ALA A 302 5.53 26.32 17.71
CA ALA A 302 4.26 25.95 17.06
C ALA A 302 3.13 25.72 18.08
N ARG A 303 3.42 25.11 19.25
CA ARG A 303 2.46 24.89 20.34
C ARG A 303 1.74 26.17 20.78
N ASP A 304 2.44 27.29 20.91
CA ASP A 304 1.83 28.56 21.35
C ASP A 304 0.98 29.18 20.25
N HIS A 305 1.43 29.06 19.00
CA HIS A 305 0.64 29.47 17.85
C HIS A 305 -0.64 28.63 17.73
N ILE A 306 -0.56 27.32 17.94
CA ILE A 306 -1.70 26.40 17.84
C ILE A 306 -2.75 26.69 18.92
N LYS A 307 -2.34 27.02 20.15
CA LYS A 307 -3.27 27.47 21.21
C LYS A 307 -4.07 28.72 20.83
N SER A 308 -3.57 29.53 19.92
CA SER A 308 -4.25 30.74 19.44
C SER A 308 -5.16 30.51 18.23
N LEU A 309 -5.13 29.32 17.64
CA LEU A 309 -5.96 28.99 16.48
C LEU A 309 -7.41 28.70 16.88
N PRO A 310 -8.38 28.97 15.98
CA PRO A 310 -9.75 28.52 16.16
C PRO A 310 -9.84 27.01 16.41
N PRO A 311 -10.74 26.51 17.28
CA PRO A 311 -10.85 25.09 17.61
C PRO A 311 -10.98 24.17 16.40
N SER A 312 -11.73 24.58 15.36
CA SER A 312 -11.88 23.79 14.13
C SER A 312 -10.58 23.52 13.38
N ILE A 313 -9.59 24.42 13.49
CA ILE A 313 -8.27 24.25 12.87
C ILE A 313 -7.38 23.37 13.77
N VAL A 314 -7.53 23.50 15.09
CA VAL A 314 -6.83 22.66 16.06
C VAL A 314 -7.26 21.20 15.92
N ASP A 315 -8.56 20.96 15.73
CA ASP A 315 -9.13 19.63 15.49
C ASP A 315 -8.54 18.96 14.23
N ASP A 316 -8.32 19.74 13.17
CA ASP A 316 -7.70 19.26 11.92
C ASP A 316 -6.21 18.95 12.08
N LEU A 317 -5.51 19.60 13.02
CA LEU A 317 -4.10 19.38 13.28
C LEU A 317 -3.83 18.10 14.09
N LYS A 318 -4.84 17.52 14.75
CA LYS A 318 -4.78 16.27 15.54
C LYS A 318 -3.47 16.09 16.30
N LEU A 319 -2.99 17.16 16.94
CA LEU A 319 -1.78 17.06 17.75
C LEU A 319 -2.17 16.35 19.03
N ASP A 320 -1.86 15.06 19.10
CA ASP A 320 -2.02 14.30 20.32
C ASP A 320 -1.26 15.02 21.46
N ASP A 321 -2.01 15.52 22.45
CA ASP A 321 -1.50 16.13 23.69
C ASP A 321 -0.54 15.20 24.46
N ASN A 322 -0.45 13.94 24.07
CA ASN A 322 0.38 12.90 24.68
C ASN A 322 1.89 13.06 24.42
N ASN A 323 2.32 14.00 23.58
CA ASN A 323 3.74 14.33 23.44
C ASN A 323 4.23 15.33 24.52
N SER A 324 3.89 15.10 25.79
CA SER A 324 4.36 15.93 26.92
C SER A 324 5.84 15.74 27.27
N SER A 325 6.66 15.15 26.39
CA SER A 325 8.07 14.83 26.63
C SER A 325 9.05 15.83 26.02
N LEU A 326 8.67 17.10 25.85
CA LEU A 326 9.50 18.16 25.24
C LEU A 326 9.78 19.34 26.18
N ASP A 327 9.65 19.13 27.50
CA ASP A 327 9.89 20.17 28.51
C ASP A 327 11.24 20.03 29.23
N ASP A 328 12.23 19.33 28.65
CA ASP A 328 13.63 19.30 29.14
C ASP A 328 14.62 19.92 28.13
#